data_AF-A0A2W7AQW5-F1
#
_entry.id   AF-A0A2W7AQW5-F1
#
_cell.length_a   1.000
_cell.length_b   1.000
_cell.length_c   1.000
_cell.angle_alpha   90.00
_cell.angle_beta   90.00
_cell.angle_gamma   90.00
#
_symmetry.space_group_name_H-M   'P 1'
#
loop_
_entity.id
_entity.type
_entity.pdbx_description
1 polymer ?
#
loop_
_entity_poly.entity_id
_entity_poly.type
_entity_poly.pdbx_seq_one_letter_code
_entity_poly.pdbx_strand_id
1 'polypeptide(L)'
;MAPAQADSFYAGTASNGQPVRVDTDSINRASSRSVNFIYYLGEERIFAQANCDTRGWTTFPENKTQYPQSVATQSMVNFVCDKTRNISTTARTARVIDPPSNVRATPNGKIICSLGRTQITVFEATGSWYRTNVCGTKGYIHKSQIQF
;
A
#
# COMPACT_ATOMS: atom_id res chain seq x y z
N MET A 1 -17.49 25.74 14.95
CA MET A 1 -17.50 24.26 14.84
C MET A 1 -16.41 23.89 13.85
N ALA A 2 -15.24 23.45 14.33
CA ALA A 2 -14.16 23.04 13.43
C ALA A 2 -14.51 21.65 12.86
N PRO A 3 -14.46 21.43 11.54
CA PRO A 3 -14.66 20.09 11.01
C PRO A 3 -13.47 19.22 11.45
N ALA A 4 -13.76 18.00 11.86
CA ALA A 4 -12.79 17.00 12.26
C ALA A 4 -11.68 16.91 11.21
N GLN A 5 -10.42 16.88 11.66
CA GLN A 5 -9.27 16.53 10.83
C GLN A 5 -9.52 15.12 10.30
N ALA A 6 -10.11 15.00 9.11
CA ALA A 6 -10.03 13.78 8.33
C ALA A 6 -8.59 13.68 7.86
N ASP A 7 -7.88 12.63 8.24
CA ASP A 7 -6.51 12.40 7.79
C ASP A 7 -6.54 12.32 6.26
N SER A 8 -6.02 13.36 5.60
CA SER A 8 -6.11 13.50 4.14
C SER A 8 -4.73 13.40 3.50
N PHE A 9 -4.62 12.58 2.47
CA PHE A 9 -3.40 12.42 1.67
C PHE A 9 -3.44 13.41 0.50
N TYR A 10 -2.45 14.29 0.40
CA TYR A 10 -2.32 15.19 -0.73
C TYR A 10 -1.66 14.46 -1.91
N ALA A 11 -2.43 14.21 -2.96
CA ALA A 11 -1.97 13.49 -4.14
C ALA A 11 -1.24 14.38 -5.16
N GLY A 12 -1.50 15.70 -5.12
CA GLY A 12 -0.89 16.69 -6.00
C GLY A 12 -1.93 17.63 -6.61
N THR A 13 -1.57 18.32 -7.69
CA THR A 13 -2.46 19.21 -8.44
C THR A 13 -2.91 18.56 -9.75
N ALA A 14 -4.23 18.54 -10.01
CA ALA A 14 -4.81 18.03 -11.24
C ALA A 14 -4.49 18.94 -12.45
N SER A 15 -4.76 18.45 -13.66
CA SER A 15 -4.46 19.19 -14.91
C SER A 15 -5.20 20.52 -15.04
N ASN A 16 -6.28 20.70 -14.28
CA ASN A 16 -7.05 21.94 -14.21
C ASN A 16 -6.58 22.90 -13.10
N GLY A 17 -5.46 22.61 -12.44
CA GLY A 17 -4.89 23.44 -11.37
C GLY A 17 -5.48 23.23 -9.99
N GLN A 18 -6.48 22.34 -9.82
CA GLN A 18 -7.09 22.09 -8.52
C GLN A 18 -6.32 21.04 -7.70
N PRO A 19 -6.19 21.21 -6.38
CA PRO A 19 -5.55 20.21 -5.52
C PRO A 19 -6.41 18.95 -5.42
N VAL A 20 -5.75 17.79 -5.47
CA VAL A 20 -6.37 16.48 -5.26
C VAL A 20 -5.96 15.96 -3.89
N ARG A 21 -6.95 15.74 -3.03
CA ARG A 21 -6.75 15.16 -1.69
C ARG A 21 -7.57 13.90 -1.53
N VAL A 22 -7.02 12.87 -0.90
CA VAL A 22 -7.74 11.63 -0.62
C VAL A 22 -8.09 11.60 0.86
N ASP A 23 -9.36 11.40 1.18
CA ASP A 23 -9.80 11.10 2.55
C ASP A 23 -9.29 9.70 2.89
N THR A 24 -8.27 9.63 3.74
CA THR A 24 -7.60 8.36 3.95
C THR A 24 -8.43 7.42 4.83
N ASP A 25 -9.33 7.94 5.67
CA ASP A 25 -10.22 7.15 6.53
C ASP A 25 -11.37 6.53 5.74
N SER A 26 -11.76 7.16 4.63
CA SER A 26 -12.77 6.62 3.72
C SER A 26 -12.33 5.40 2.90
N ILE A 27 -11.04 5.07 2.89
CA ILE A 27 -10.48 4.02 2.04
C ILE A 27 -10.91 2.64 2.56
N ASN A 28 -11.78 1.98 1.80
CA ASN A 28 -12.32 0.68 2.14
C ASN A 28 -12.20 -0.29 0.95
N ARG A 29 -11.61 -1.46 1.21
CA ARG A 29 -11.45 -2.51 0.20
C ARG A 29 -12.81 -3.14 -0.11
N ALA A 30 -13.33 -2.90 -1.31
CA ALA A 30 -14.57 -3.50 -1.79
C ALA A 30 -14.36 -4.93 -2.34
N SER A 31 -13.22 -5.21 -2.97
CA SER A 31 -12.86 -6.54 -3.49
C SER A 31 -11.35 -6.77 -3.52
N SER A 32 -10.88 -7.88 -4.10
CA SER A 32 -9.44 -8.12 -4.31
C SER A 32 -8.78 -7.04 -5.18
N ARG A 33 -9.54 -6.46 -6.11
CA ARG A 33 -9.09 -5.48 -7.12
C ARG A 33 -9.77 -4.11 -7.01
N SER A 34 -10.84 -3.98 -6.23
CA SER A 34 -11.63 -2.74 -6.13
C SER A 34 -11.51 -2.12 -4.75
N VAL A 35 -11.34 -0.80 -4.70
CA VAL A 35 -11.22 -0.03 -3.46
C VAL A 35 -12.14 1.17 -3.52
N ASN A 36 -13.06 1.27 -2.58
CA ASN A 36 -13.87 2.46 -2.38
C ASN A 36 -13.04 3.51 -1.65
N PHE A 37 -13.16 4.76 -2.05
CA PHE A 37 -12.51 5.89 -1.41
C PHE A 37 -13.24 7.19 -1.74
N ILE A 38 -12.92 8.22 -0.98
CA ILE A 38 -13.40 9.58 -1.22
C ILE A 38 -12.19 10.45 -1.49
N TYR A 39 -12.29 11.30 -2.51
CA TYR A 39 -11.29 12.31 -2.79
C TYR A 39 -11.94 13.68 -2.97
N TYR A 40 -11.14 14.72 -2.78
CA TYR A 40 -11.50 16.10 -2.96
C TYR A 40 -10.76 16.67 -4.15
N LEU A 41 -11.49 17.30 -5.06
CA LEU A 41 -10.93 18.12 -6.14
C LEU A 41 -11.21 19.59 -5.80
N GLY A 42 -10.21 20.28 -5.25
CA GLY A 42 -10.48 21.56 -4.58
C GLY A 42 -11.32 21.35 -3.32
N GLU A 43 -12.53 21.91 -3.29
CA GLU A 43 -13.50 21.76 -2.19
C GLU A 43 -14.59 20.71 -2.50
N GLU A 44 -14.64 20.21 -3.74
CA GLU A 44 -15.65 19.25 -4.16
C GLU A 44 -15.32 17.86 -3.64
N ARG A 45 -16.25 17.24 -2.91
CA ARG A 45 -16.12 15.88 -2.39
C ARG A 45 -16.71 14.86 -3.36
N ILE A 46 -15.89 13.93 -3.82
CA ILE A 46 -16.24 12.96 -4.85
C ILE A 46 -16.07 11.54 -4.31
N PHE A 47 -17.12 10.74 -4.44
CA PHE A 47 -17.09 9.32 -4.14
C PHE A 47 -16.55 8.54 -5.33
N ALA A 48 -15.60 7.64 -5.08
CA ALA A 48 -14.98 6.88 -6.15
C ALA A 48 -14.65 5.44 -5.76
N GLN A 49 -14.55 4.59 -6.78
CA GLN A 49 -14.04 3.24 -6.65
C GLN A 49 -12.85 3.05 -7.59
N ALA A 50 -11.67 2.82 -7.03
CA ALA A 50 -10.47 2.51 -7.79
C ALA A 50 -10.47 1.03 -8.20
N ASN A 51 -10.08 0.77 -9.44
CA ASN A 51 -9.73 -0.56 -9.95
C ASN A 51 -8.21 -0.67 -10.00
N CYS A 52 -7.65 -1.47 -9.09
CA CYS A 52 -6.21 -1.62 -8.89
C CYS A 52 -5.52 -2.54 -9.90
N ASP A 53 -6.28 -3.19 -10.77
CA ASP A 53 -5.74 -3.94 -11.93
C ASP A 53 -5.55 -3.00 -13.12
N THR A 54 -6.59 -2.21 -13.45
CA THR A 54 -6.56 -1.29 -14.60
C THR A 54 -5.98 0.09 -14.28
N ARG A 55 -5.72 0.38 -13.00
CA ARG A 55 -5.30 1.70 -12.49
C ARG A 55 -6.26 2.84 -12.85
N GLY A 56 -7.51 2.52 -13.16
CA GLY A 56 -8.59 3.51 -13.33
C GLY A 56 -9.42 3.67 -12.05
N TRP A 57 -10.27 4.68 -11.99
CA TRP A 57 -11.29 4.82 -10.94
C TRP A 57 -12.62 5.27 -11.53
N THR A 58 -13.71 4.83 -10.92
CA THR A 58 -15.07 5.21 -11.31
C THR A 58 -15.64 6.17 -10.30
N THR A 59 -16.14 7.33 -10.74
CA THR A 59 -16.78 8.35 -9.88
C THR A 59 -18.28 8.12 -9.77
N PHE A 60 -18.86 8.46 -8.63
CA PHE A 60 -20.29 8.35 -8.35
C PHE A 60 -20.90 9.70 -7.98
N PRO A 61 -22.17 9.97 -8.37
CA PRO A 61 -23.16 9.03 -8.94
C PRO A 61 -23.07 8.81 -10.46
N GLU A 62 -22.24 9.57 -11.17
CA GLU A 62 -22.16 9.58 -12.64
C GLU A 62 -21.75 8.23 -13.27
N ASN A 63 -21.19 7.33 -12.46
CA ASN A 63 -20.65 6.04 -12.87
C ASN A 63 -19.63 6.14 -14.01
N LYS A 64 -18.83 7.22 -13.97
CA LYS A 64 -17.87 7.56 -15.02
C LYS A 64 -16.49 7.04 -14.67
N THR A 65 -15.97 6.13 -15.48
CA THR A 65 -14.59 5.63 -15.32
C THR A 65 -13.60 6.62 -15.90
N GLN A 66 -12.63 7.00 -15.07
CA GLN A 66 -11.53 7.89 -15.38
C GLN A 66 -10.21 7.14 -15.27
N TYR A 67 -9.22 7.61 -16.03
CA TYR A 67 -7.85 7.13 -15.98
C TYR A 67 -6.93 8.29 -15.62
N PRO A 68 -5.79 8.03 -14.96
CA PRO A 68 -4.86 9.08 -14.58
C PRO A 68 -4.42 9.89 -15.81
N GLN A 69 -4.60 11.20 -15.76
CA GLN A 69 -4.14 12.14 -16.80
C GLN A 69 -3.04 13.08 -16.29
N SER A 70 -2.72 12.98 -15.00
CA SER A 70 -1.76 13.82 -14.32
C SER A 70 -1.00 13.03 -13.25
N VAL A 71 0.14 13.56 -12.84
CA VAL A 71 0.90 13.03 -11.69
C VAL A 71 0.02 12.94 -10.44
N ALA A 72 -0.89 13.91 -10.23
CA ALA A 72 -1.78 13.90 -9.07
C ALA A 72 -2.77 12.74 -9.08
N THR A 73 -3.45 12.52 -10.21
CA THR A 73 -4.43 11.42 -10.33
C THR A 73 -3.75 10.05 -10.33
N GLN A 74 -2.51 9.97 -10.84
CA GLN A 74 -1.70 8.76 -10.76
C GLN A 74 -1.31 8.44 -9.30
N SER A 75 -0.82 9.44 -8.56
CA SER A 75 -0.45 9.32 -7.15
C SER A 75 -1.66 8.94 -6.29
N MET A 76 -2.83 9.53 -6.58
CA MET A 76 -4.09 9.22 -5.92
C MET A 76 -4.44 7.72 -6.04
N VAL A 77 -4.53 7.19 -7.27
CA VAL A 77 -4.90 5.79 -7.50
C VAL A 77 -3.85 4.84 -6.91
N ASN A 78 -2.56 5.18 -7.04
CA ASN A 78 -1.48 4.39 -6.46
C ASN A 78 -1.62 4.30 -4.94
N PHE A 79 -1.78 5.44 -4.26
CA PHE A 79 -1.95 5.49 -2.81
C PHE A 79 -3.15 4.66 -2.33
N VAL A 80 -4.33 4.83 -2.97
CA VAL A 80 -5.55 4.09 -2.61
C VAL A 80 -5.37 2.57 -2.78
N CYS A 81 -4.78 2.17 -3.90
CA CYS A 81 -4.54 0.76 -4.20
C CYS A 81 -3.46 0.16 -3.28
N ASP A 82 -2.45 0.93 -2.91
CA ASP A 82 -1.36 0.47 -2.05
C ASP A 82 -1.75 0.48 -0.57
N LYS A 83 -2.61 1.40 -0.12
CA LYS A 83 -3.13 1.43 1.27
C LYS A 83 -3.96 0.20 1.60
N THR A 84 -4.72 -0.30 0.62
CA THR A 84 -5.53 -1.51 0.81
C THR A 84 -4.77 -2.78 0.51
N ARG A 85 -3.76 -2.75 -0.38
CA ARG A 85 -2.79 -3.83 -0.48
C ARG A 85 -2.07 -3.88 0.86
N ASN A 86 -1.97 -5.06 1.45
CA ASN A 86 -1.11 -5.29 2.60
C ASN A 86 0.38 -5.25 2.14
N ILE A 87 0.77 -4.23 1.38
CA ILE A 87 2.15 -3.85 1.09
C ILE A 87 2.42 -2.77 2.11
N SER A 88 2.92 -3.19 3.27
CA SER A 88 3.35 -2.21 4.24
C SER A 88 4.62 -1.56 3.69
N THR A 89 4.48 -0.33 3.24
CA THR A 89 5.40 0.41 2.35
C THR A 89 6.70 0.85 3.02
N THR A 90 6.90 0.57 4.31
CA THR A 90 8.21 0.70 4.95
C THR A 90 9.07 -0.52 4.62
N ALA A 91 9.54 -0.59 3.39
CA ALA A 91 10.58 -1.53 3.00
C ALA A 91 11.92 -1.06 3.59
N ARG A 92 12.54 -1.89 4.43
CA ARG A 92 13.88 -1.65 4.99
C ARG A 92 14.82 -2.74 4.50
N THR A 93 16.05 -2.37 4.19
CA THR A 93 17.10 -3.35 3.92
C THR A 93 17.60 -3.90 5.25
N ALA A 94 17.69 -5.21 5.37
CA ALA A 94 18.27 -5.89 6.52
C ALA A 94 19.31 -6.91 6.04
N ARG A 95 20.40 -7.05 6.78
CA ARG A 95 21.46 -8.03 6.55
C ARG A 95 21.18 -9.30 7.34
N VAL A 96 21.25 -10.44 6.66
CA VAL A 96 21.17 -11.76 7.29
C VAL A 96 22.49 -12.04 8.02
N ILE A 97 22.41 -12.25 9.33
CA ILE A 97 23.59 -12.43 10.21
C ILE A 97 23.81 -13.86 10.67
N ASP A 98 22.79 -14.71 10.61
CA ASP A 98 22.84 -16.09 11.13
C ASP A 98 22.42 -17.13 10.06
N PRO A 99 23.35 -17.55 9.18
CA PRO A 99 23.07 -18.56 8.15
C PRO A 99 23.11 -19.99 8.73
N PRO A 100 22.19 -20.88 8.32
CA PRO A 100 21.10 -20.66 7.38
C PRO A 100 19.91 -19.96 8.05
N SER A 101 19.53 -18.78 7.54
CA SER A 101 18.35 -18.07 8.03
C SER A 101 17.12 -18.51 7.27
N ASN A 102 16.08 -18.92 7.98
CA ASN A 102 14.89 -19.52 7.41
C ASN A 102 13.77 -18.48 7.27
N VAL A 103 13.21 -18.42 6.07
CA VAL A 103 11.96 -17.71 5.79
C VAL A 103 10.82 -18.72 5.83
N ARG A 104 9.74 -18.37 6.53
CA ARG A 104 8.59 -19.24 6.77
C ARG A 104 7.32 -18.69 6.15
N ALA A 105 6.37 -19.56 5.84
CA ALA A 105 5.07 -19.16 5.28
C ALA A 105 4.22 -18.36 6.25
N THR A 106 4.31 -18.71 7.54
CA THR A 106 3.68 -18.04 8.66
C THR A 106 4.67 -17.97 9.82
N PRO A 107 4.46 -17.09 10.82
CA PRO A 107 5.19 -17.13 12.08
C PRO A 107 5.19 -18.56 12.65
N ASN A 108 6.37 -19.12 12.93
CA ASN A 108 6.54 -20.52 13.37
C ASN A 108 6.02 -21.60 12.40
N GLY A 109 5.65 -21.26 11.17
CA GLY A 109 5.15 -22.19 10.17
C GLY A 109 6.23 -22.93 9.39
N LYS A 110 5.82 -23.58 8.30
CA LYS A 110 6.73 -24.30 7.38
C LYS A 110 7.77 -23.34 6.78
N ILE A 111 9.01 -23.82 6.68
CA ILE A 111 10.10 -23.13 5.99
C ILE A 111 9.82 -23.18 4.49
N ILE A 112 9.80 -22.02 3.84
CA ILE A 112 9.65 -21.90 2.38
C ILE A 112 11.02 -21.94 1.71
N CYS A 113 12.02 -21.34 2.34
CA CYS A 113 13.39 -21.24 1.82
C CYS A 113 14.37 -20.86 2.93
N SER A 114 15.65 -21.05 2.63
CA SER A 114 16.76 -20.67 3.50
C SER A 114 17.68 -19.69 2.79
N LEU A 115 18.20 -18.74 3.55
CA LEU A 115 19.05 -17.66 3.09
C LEU A 115 20.47 -17.81 3.65
N GLY A 116 21.45 -17.51 2.81
CA GLY A 116 22.84 -17.32 3.23
C GLY A 116 23.08 -15.91 3.80
N ARG A 117 24.35 -15.52 3.93
CA ARG A 117 24.73 -14.14 4.25
C ARG A 117 24.43 -13.24 3.06
N THR A 118 23.29 -12.57 3.08
CA THR A 118 22.88 -11.63 2.03
C THR A 118 22.09 -10.47 2.63
N GLN A 119 21.90 -9.41 1.85
CA GLN A 119 20.96 -8.34 2.17
C GLN A 119 19.59 -8.70 1.61
N ILE A 120 18.55 -8.46 2.40
CA ILE A 120 17.17 -8.70 2.02
C ILE A 120 16.31 -7.47 2.30
N THR A 121 15.25 -7.33 1.52
CA THR A 121 14.21 -6.36 1.81
C THR A 121 13.19 -6.97 2.76
N VAL A 122 12.96 -6.28 3.87
CA VAL A 122 11.95 -6.62 4.86
C VAL A 122 10.92 -5.50 4.97
N PHE A 123 9.67 -5.87 5.26
CA PHE A 123 8.54 -4.95 5.42
C PHE A 123 8.15 -4.87 6.90
N GLU A 124 6.99 -4.30 7.25
CA GLU A 124 6.57 -4.09 8.64
C GLU A 124 6.65 -5.37 9.48
N ALA A 125 7.00 -5.16 10.75
CA ALA A 125 7.07 -6.22 11.74
C ALA A 125 5.65 -6.63 12.18
N THR A 126 5.38 -7.92 12.19
CA THR A 126 4.27 -8.54 12.89
C THR A 126 4.83 -9.24 14.13
N GLY A 127 4.89 -8.52 15.26
CA GLY A 127 5.55 -9.01 16.48
C GLY A 127 7.06 -9.13 16.32
N SER A 128 7.61 -10.34 16.54
CA SER A 128 9.04 -10.61 16.33
C SER A 128 9.39 -11.05 14.89
N TRP A 129 8.43 -11.00 13.97
CA TRP A 129 8.59 -11.46 12.59
C TRP A 129 8.49 -10.30 11.62
N TYR A 130 9.41 -10.22 10.68
CA TYR A 130 9.35 -9.28 9.57
C TYR A 130 8.83 -9.99 8.33
N ARG A 131 8.01 -9.30 7.54
CA ARG A 131 7.58 -9.82 6.24
C ARG A 131 8.68 -9.65 5.21
N THR A 132 8.81 -10.59 4.29
CA THR A 132 9.75 -10.52 3.17
C THR A 132 9.21 -11.29 1.97
N ASN A 133 9.62 -10.92 0.77
CA ASN A 133 9.28 -11.58 -0.49
C ASN A 133 10.52 -12.14 -1.20
N VAL A 134 11.66 -12.27 -0.49
CA VAL A 134 12.95 -12.71 -1.04
C VAL A 134 12.89 -14.08 -1.73
N CYS A 135 11.93 -14.92 -1.38
CA CYS A 135 11.77 -16.26 -1.95
C CYS A 135 10.66 -16.36 -3.01
N GLY A 136 10.39 -15.24 -3.71
CA GLY A 136 9.39 -15.16 -4.78
C GLY A 136 7.94 -15.24 -4.30
N THR A 137 7.72 -15.55 -3.02
CA THR A 137 6.41 -15.64 -2.37
C THR A 137 6.44 -14.88 -1.05
N LYS A 138 5.26 -14.52 -0.52
CA LYS A 138 5.15 -13.82 0.77
C LYS A 138 5.58 -14.75 1.90
N GLY A 139 6.60 -14.35 2.65
CA GLY A 139 7.12 -15.07 3.78
C GLY A 139 7.45 -14.17 4.96
N TYR A 140 7.89 -14.81 6.05
CA TYR A 140 8.21 -14.19 7.32
C TYR A 140 9.60 -14.63 7.77
N ILE A 141 10.41 -13.67 8.23
CA ILE A 141 11.73 -13.91 8.80
C ILE A 141 11.78 -13.37 10.23
N HIS A 142 12.33 -14.15 11.15
CA HIS A 142 12.42 -13.74 12.56
C HIS A 142 13.49 -12.66 12.75
N LYS A 143 13.24 -11.70 13.65
CA LYS A 143 14.14 -10.59 13.95
C LYS A 143 15.55 -11.02 14.39
N SER A 144 15.70 -12.19 15.01
CA SER A 144 17.02 -12.68 15.48
C SER A 144 17.96 -13.06 14.35
N GLN A 145 17.43 -13.29 13.14
CA GLN A 145 18.19 -13.74 11.98
C GLN A 145 18.75 -12.57 11.16
N ILE A 146 18.29 -11.35 11.43
CA ILE A 146 18.56 -10.16 10.63
C ILE A 146 19.00 -8.98 11.48
N GLN A 147 19.80 -8.10 10.89
CA GLN A 147 20.26 -6.86 11.48
C GLN A 147 20.03 -5.73 10.47
N PHE A 148 19.58 -4.57 10.95
CA PHE A 148 19.44 -3.36 10.13
C PHE A 148 20.75 -2.57 10.10
#